data_AF-A0A9E5NZT4-F1
#
_entry.id   AF-A0A9E5NZT4-F1
#
_cell.length_a   1.000
_cell.length_b   1.000
_cell.length_c   1.000
_cell.angle_alpha   90.00
_cell.angle_beta   90.00
_cell.angle_gamma   90.00
#
_symmetry.space_group_name_H-M   'P 1'
#
loop_
_entity.id
_entity.type
_entity.pdbx_description
1 polymer ?
#
loop_
_entity_poly.entity_id
_entity_poly.type
_entity_poly.pdbx_seq_one_letter_code
_entity_poly.pdbx_strand_id
1 'polypeptide(L)'
;MNDMENNILNRLFSEMGESLRKLRIFSRLSKNDFLGQAEKIDATKYNFIVAIEAMIDICNRIISTKNGLSPGLFRSHQTHGRKRSF
;
A
#
# COMPACT_ATOMS: atom_id res chain seq x y z
N MET A 1 -22.64 2.54 2.23
CA MET A 1 -21.47 1.65 2.19
C MET A 1 -21.86 0.40 2.96
N ASN A 2 -21.85 -0.77 2.33
CA ASN A 2 -22.25 -2.00 3.00
C ASN A 2 -21.12 -2.56 3.90
N ASP A 3 -21.43 -3.53 4.76
CA ASP A 3 -20.46 -4.08 5.71
C ASP A 3 -19.22 -4.69 5.04
N MET A 4 -19.39 -5.27 3.85
CA MET A 4 -18.29 -5.82 3.06
C MET A 4 -17.32 -4.71 2.59
N GLU A 5 -17.85 -3.59 2.10
CA GLU A 5 -17.07 -2.43 1.68
C GLU A 5 -16.30 -1.81 2.86
N ASN A 6 -16.94 -1.70 4.03
CA ASN A 6 -16.31 -1.23 5.26
C ASN A 6 -15.13 -2.13 5.67
N ASN A 7 -15.31 -3.46 5.62
CA ASN A 7 -14.26 -4.42 5.93
C ASN A 7 -13.05 -4.29 4.99
N ILE A 8 -13.28 -4.08 3.69
CA ILE A 8 -12.19 -3.91 2.73
C ILE A 8 -11.43 -2.60 2.99
N LEU A 9 -12.13 -1.50 3.27
CA LEU A 9 -11.49 -0.22 3.61
C LEU A 9 -10.67 -0.34 4.90
N ASN A 10 -11.21 -0.97 5.94
CA ASN A 10 -10.48 -1.22 7.18
C ASN A 10 -9.20 -2.02 6.93
N ARG A 11 -9.25 -3.04 6.07
CA ARG A 11 -8.05 -3.80 5.66
C ARG A 11 -7.01 -2.91 4.97
N LEU A 12 -7.44 -2.06 4.04
CA LEU A 12 -6.54 -1.15 3.31
C LEU A 12 -5.93 -0.08 4.23
N PHE A 13 -6.72 0.48 5.15
CA PHE A 13 -6.22 1.42 6.15
C PHE A 13 -5.20 0.76 7.09
N SER A 14 -5.46 -0.49 7.51
CA SER A 14 -4.51 -1.25 8.33
C SER A 14 -3.20 -1.53 7.58
N GLU A 15 -3.29 -1.95 6.31
CA GLU A 15 -2.13 -2.24 5.45
C GLU A 15 -1.29 -0.97 5.22
N MET A 16 -1.95 0.14 4.86
CA MET A 16 -1.30 1.44 4.73
C MET A 16 -0.66 1.91 6.04
N GLY A 17 -1.37 1.78 7.16
CA GLY A 17 -0.90 2.20 8.48
C GLY A 17 0.35 1.44 8.93
N GLU A 18 0.38 0.13 8.69
CA GLU A 18 1.57 -0.70 8.95
C GLU A 18 2.78 -0.25 8.12
N SER A 19 2.59 -0.01 6.82
CA SER A 19 3.67 0.44 5.95
C SER A 19 4.18 1.82 6.33
N LEU A 20 3.29 2.78 6.60
CA LEU A 20 3.67 4.11 7.06
C LEU A 20 4.41 4.07 8.41
N ARG A 21 4.01 3.17 9.33
CA ARG A 21 4.72 2.96 10.60
C ARG A 21 6.14 2.49 10.36
N LYS A 22 6.36 1.52 9.46
CA LYS A 22 7.70 1.02 9.09
C LYS A 22 8.54 2.11 8.44
N LEU A 23 7.98 2.88 7.51
CA LEU A 23 8.65 4.03 6.90
C LEU A 23 9.06 5.08 7.93
N ARG A 24 8.21 5.35 8.94
CA ARG A 24 8.54 6.28 10.03
C ARG A 24 9.67 5.77 10.93
N ILE A 25 9.86 4.46 11.04
CA ILE A 25 11.02 3.89 11.74
C ILE A 25 12.28 4.16 10.92
N PHE A 26 12.25 3.90 9.61
CA PHE A 26 13.41 4.12 8.74
C PHE A 26 13.78 5.60 8.60
N SER A 27 12.81 6.51 8.62
CA SER A 27 13.06 7.95 8.54
C SER A 27 13.77 8.53 9.78
N ARG A 28 13.85 7.77 10.87
CA ARG A 28 14.55 8.15 12.11
C ARG A 28 15.98 7.62 12.18
N LEU A 29 16.40 6.81 11.21
CA LEU A 29 17.76 6.30 11.15
C LEU A 29 18.71 7.39 10.66
N SER A 30 19.96 7.36 11.14
CA SER A 30 21.01 8.18 10.55
C SER A 30 21.25 7.76 9.10
N LYS A 31 21.78 8.68 8.28
CA LYS A 31 22.10 8.38 6.89
C LYS A 31 23.05 7.18 6.77
N ASN A 32 24.04 7.07 7.65
CA ASN A 32 25.02 5.98 7.62
C ASN A 32 24.37 4.64 8.03
N ASP A 33 23.51 4.64 9.06
CA ASP A 33 22.80 3.42 9.51
C ASP A 33 21.78 2.91 8.49
N PHE A 34 21.23 3.83 7.68
CA PHE A 34 20.31 3.49 6.61
C PHE A 34 21.04 2.96 5.37
N LEU A 35 22.08 3.67 4.91
CA LEU A 35 22.84 3.30 3.71
C LEU A 35 23.72 2.06 3.90
N GLY A 36 24.10 1.75 5.14
CA GLY A 36 24.91 0.58 5.46
C GLY A 36 24.15 -0.75 5.46
N GLN A 37 22.82 -0.76 5.24
CA GLN A 37 21.99 -1.96 5.33
C GLN A 37 21.04 -2.07 4.13
N ALA A 38 21.40 -2.91 3.17
CA ALA A 38 20.63 -3.12 1.95
C ALA A 38 19.18 -3.57 2.25
N GLU A 39 18.97 -4.42 3.28
CA GLU A 39 17.63 -4.89 3.64
C GLU A 39 16.71 -3.75 4.07
N LYS A 40 17.25 -2.70 4.72
CA LYS A 40 16.48 -1.52 5.12
C LYS A 40 16.08 -0.67 3.92
N ILE A 41 16.97 -0.55 2.94
CA ILE A 41 16.69 0.18 1.69
C ILE A 41 15.56 -0.53 0.94
N ASP A 42 15.65 -1.85 0.80
CA ASP A 42 14.64 -2.62 0.07
C ASP A 42 13.32 -2.69 0.81
N ALA A 43 13.35 -2.86 2.14
CA ALA A 43 12.15 -2.73 2.98
C ALA A 43 11.51 -1.35 2.84
N THR A 44 12.29 -0.28 2.75
CA THR A 44 11.76 1.08 2.57
C THR A 44 11.06 1.23 1.23
N LYS A 45 11.70 0.82 0.13
CA LYS A 45 11.08 0.84 -1.21
C LYS A 45 9.78 0.05 -1.23
N TYR A 46 9.79 -1.16 -0.68
CA TYR A 46 8.61 -2.02 -0.60
C TYR A 46 7.46 -1.34 0.18
N ASN A 47 7.73 -0.80 1.38
CA ASN A 47 6.70 -0.16 2.18
C ASN A 47 6.16 1.13 1.52
N PHE A 48 6.97 1.85 0.74
CA PHE A 48 6.48 2.96 -0.07
C PHE A 48 5.48 2.50 -1.13
N ILE A 49 5.81 1.44 -1.88
CA ILE A 49 4.92 0.88 -2.91
C ILE A 49 3.59 0.45 -2.27
N VAL A 50 3.64 -0.31 -1.17
CA VAL A 50 2.43 -0.79 -0.48
C VAL A 50 1.56 0.37 0.02
N ALA A 51 2.16 1.40 0.62
CA ALA A 51 1.41 2.56 1.10
C ALA A 51 0.73 3.33 -0.04
N ILE A 52 1.41 3.51 -1.18
CA ILE A 52 0.86 4.19 -2.37
C ILE A 52 -0.27 3.35 -2.98
N GLU A 53 -0.09 2.05 -3.15
CA GLU A 53 -1.12 1.14 -3.67
C GLU A 53 -2.36 1.14 -2.79
N ALA A 54 -2.20 1.04 -1.47
CA ALA A 54 -3.31 1.08 -0.53
C ALA A 54 -4.06 2.43 -0.58
N MET A 55 -3.34 3.54 -0.68
CA MET A 55 -3.94 4.88 -0.82
C MET A 55 -4.74 5.01 -2.12
N ILE A 56 -4.19 4.53 -3.24
CA ILE A 56 -4.88 4.52 -4.54
C ILE A 56 -6.15 3.67 -4.47
N ASP A 57 -6.07 2.47 -3.88
CA ASP A 57 -7.21 1.56 -3.70
C ASP A 57 -8.31 2.19 -2.82
N ILE A 58 -7.94 2.91 -1.76
CA ILE A 58 -8.87 3.65 -0.89
C ILE A 58 -9.57 4.77 -1.68
N CYS A 59 -8.80 5.62 -2.37
CA CYS A 59 -9.34 6.72 -3.17
C CYS A 59 -10.30 6.22 -4.25
N ASN A 60 -9.91 5.16 -4.98
CA ASN A 60 -10.74 4.53 -5.99
C ASN A 60 -12.07 4.06 -5.40
N ARG A 61 -12.04 3.40 -4.23
CA ARG A 61 -13.26 2.97 -3.55
C ARG A 61 -14.16 4.13 -3.17
N ILE A 62 -13.62 5.18 -2.56
CA ILE A 62 -14.39 6.36 -2.16
C ILE A 62 -15.07 7.01 -3.37
N ILE A 63 -14.34 7.18 -4.48
CA ILE A 63 -14.88 7.79 -5.71
C ILE A 63 -15.94 6.88 -6.35
N SER A 64 -15.65 5.58 -6.47
CA SER A 64 -16.57 4.59 -7.02
C SER A 64 -17.88 4.55 -6.24
N THR A 65 -17.83 4.50 -4.90
CA THR A 65 -19.01 4.52 -4.03
C THR A 65 -19.82 5.81 -4.20
N LYS A 66 -19.18 6.98 -4.33
CA LYS A 66 -19.87 8.26 -4.57
C LYS A 66 -20.61 8.30 -5.91
N ASN A 67 -20.10 7.60 -6.92
CA ASN A 67 -20.63 7.61 -8.28
C ASN A 67 -21.49 6.37 -8.62
N GLY A 68 -21.74 5.47 -7.66
CA GLY A 68 -22.48 4.22 -7.90
C GLY A 68 -21.74 3.22 -8.80
N LEU A 69 -20.41 3.34 -8.93
CA LEU A 69 -19.57 2.46 -9.72
C LEU A 69 -18.95 1.36 -8.86
N SER A 70 -18.63 0.21 -9.46
CA SER A 70 -17.89 -0.85 -8.77
C SER A 70 -16.40 -0.51 -8.68
N PRO A 71 -15.75 -0.56 -7.50
CA PRO A 71 -14.32 -0.31 -7.37
C PRO A 71 -13.50 -1.52 -7.86
N GLY A 72 -12.74 -1.39 -8.96
CA GLY A 72 -11.99 -2.56 -9.46
C GLY A 72 -10.93 -2.42 -10.54
N LEU A 73 -10.62 -1.23 -11.08
CA LEU A 73 -9.80 -1.18 -12.31
C LEU A 73 -8.27 -1.29 -12.09
N PHE A 74 -7.75 -0.97 -10.91
CA PHE A 74 -6.28 -0.93 -10.72
C PHE A 74 -5.62 -2.30 -10.55
N ARG A 75 -6.37 -3.33 -10.12
CA ARG A 75 -5.83 -4.69 -9.93
C ARG A 75 -5.86 -5.57 -11.18
N SER A 76 -6.72 -5.29 -12.16
CA SER A 76 -6.82 -6.10 -13.39
C SER A 76 -5.57 -6.01 -14.27
N HIS A 77 -4.82 -4.91 -14.19
CA HIS A 77 -3.58 -4.72 -14.94
C HIS A 77 -2.31 -5.30 -14.26
N GLN A 78 -2.39 -5.74 -13.00
CA GLN A 78 -1.26 -6.37 -12.31
C GLN A 78 -1.29 -7.93 -12.31
N THR A 79 -2.41 -8.55 -12.70
CA THR A 79 -2.52 -10.02 -12.71
C THR A 79 -1.75 -10.69 -13.85
N HIS A 80 -1.24 -9.94 -14.83
CA HIS A 80 -0.35 -10.46 -15.87
C HIS A 80 1.15 -10.31 -15.57
N GLY A 81 1.53 -9.77 -14.40
CA GLY A 81 2.95 -9.52 -14.05
C GLY A 81 3.48 -10.19 -12.79
N ARG A 82 2.64 -10.77 -11.91
CA ARG A 82 3.11 -11.42 -10.68
C ARG A 82 3.61 -12.85 -10.94
N LYS A 83 4.74 -12.99 -11.64
CA LYS A 83 5.73 -14.00 -11.24
C LYS A 83 6.54 -13.38 -10.12
N ARG A 84 6.16 -13.70 -8.87
CA ARG A 84 7.03 -13.47 -7.72
C ARG A 84 8.18 -14.46 -7.83
N SER A 85 9.28 -14.02 -8.42
CA SER A 85 10.57 -14.69 -8.39
C SER A 85 11.61 -13.62 -8.16
N PHE A 86 12.11 -13.52 -6.92
CA PHE A 86 13.50 -13.31 -6.53
C PHE A 86 13.61 -13.73 -5.06
#